data_AF-A0A953L544-F1
#
_entry.id   AF-A0A953L544-F1
#
_cell.length_a   1.000
_cell.length_b   1.000
_cell.length_c   1.000
_cell.angle_alpha   90.00
_cell.angle_beta   90.00
_cell.angle_gamma   90.00
#
_symmetry.space_group_name_H-M   'P 1'
#
loop_
_entity.id
_entity.type
_entity.pdbx_description
1 polymer ?
#
loop_
_entity_poly.entity_id
_entity_poly.type
_entity_poly.pdbx_seq_one_letter_code
_entity_poly.pdbx_strand_id
1 'polypeptide(L)' 'TEAGARAALLVDAIQGQRQVVIKSLEANYQQVEGVAAATILGDGRVALILDVDAIVANTRRRSARPEFKLAS' A
#
# COMPACT_ATOMS: atom_id res chain seq x y z
N THR A 1 13.72 22.26 -1.31
CA THR A 1 13.98 21.03 -0.55
C THR A 1 12.65 20.40 -0.25
N GLU A 2 12.31 19.31 -0.93
CA GLU A 2 11.02 18.64 -0.74
C GLU A 2 11.02 18.00 0.66
N ALA A 3 10.28 18.59 1.59
CA ALA A 3 10.11 18.07 2.95
C ALA A 3 9.15 16.87 2.91
N GLY A 4 9.55 15.83 2.18
CA GLY A 4 8.81 14.59 2.06
C GLY A 4 8.81 13.84 3.38
N ALA A 5 7.64 13.32 3.73
CA ALA A 5 7.46 12.33 4.77
C ALA A 5 8.40 11.13 4.54
N ARG A 6 9.32 10.84 5.48
CA ARG A 6 10.07 9.57 5.44
C ARG A 6 9.21 8.45 6.00
N ALA A 7 9.21 7.31 5.30
CA ALA A 7 8.57 6.07 5.71
C ALA A 7 9.43 4.88 5.30
N ALA A 8 9.23 3.75 5.96
CA ALA A 8 9.86 2.48 5.63
C ALA A 8 8.80 1.39 5.55
N LEU A 9 8.93 0.49 4.58
CA LEU A 9 8.09 -0.71 4.43
C LEU A 9 8.94 -1.92 4.84
N LEU A 10 8.49 -2.63 5.87
CA LEU A 10 9.07 -3.92 6.23
C LEU A 10 8.54 -4.97 5.28
N VAL A 11 9.45 -5.74 4.67
CA VAL A 11 9.13 -6.81 3.73
C VAL A 11 9.96 -8.05 4.04
N ASP A 12 9.44 -9.22 3.74
CA ASP A 12 10.15 -10.48 3.95
C ASP A 12 11.36 -10.63 3.01
N ALA A 13 11.20 -10.21 1.75
CA ALA A 13 12.25 -10.29 0.74
C ALA A 13 12.03 -9.32 -0.42
N ILE A 14 13.12 -8.86 -1.02
CA ILE A 14 13.12 -8.09 -2.27
C ILE A 14 13.41 -9.04 -3.44
N GLN A 15 12.41 -9.24 -4.30
CA GLN A 15 12.48 -10.16 -5.44
C GLN A 15 13.09 -9.54 -6.73
N GLY A 16 13.60 -8.32 -6.62
CA GLY A 16 14.16 -7.51 -7.72
C GLY A 16 13.12 -6.66 -8.46
N GLN A 17 13.57 -5.97 -9.52
CA GLN A 17 12.72 -5.20 -10.43
C GLN A 17 12.28 -6.09 -11.58
N ARG A 18 10.98 -6.17 -11.86
CA ARG A 18 10.43 -6.93 -13.00
C ARG A 18 9.46 -6.04 -13.78
N GLN A 19 9.55 -6.09 -15.10
CA GLN A 19 8.47 -5.56 -15.94
C GLN A 19 7.29 -6.51 -15.84
N VAL A 20 6.15 -5.99 -15.41
CA VAL A 20 4.90 -6.73 -15.31
C VAL A 20 3.89 -6.14 -16.27
N VAL A 21 3.15 -6.99 -16.98
CA VAL A 21 2.01 -6.56 -17.77
C VAL A 21 0.84 -6.39 -16.82
N ILE A 22 0.36 -5.16 -16.66
CA ILE A 22 -0.83 -4.90 -15.86
C ILE A 22 -2.01 -5.52 -16.61
N LYS A 23 -2.66 -6.51 -16.00
CA LYS A 23 -3.92 -7.08 -16.50
C LYS A 23 -5.04 -6.54 -15.63
N SER A 24 -6.07 -5.97 -16.26
CA SER A 24 -7.23 -5.45 -15.56
C SER A 24 -7.88 -6.58 -14.75
N LEU A 25 -8.06 -6.36 -13.45
CA LEU A 25 -9.00 -7.15 -12.66
C LEU A 25 -10.40 -6.56 -12.91
N GLU A 26 -11.06 -7.03 -13.95
CA GLU A 26 -12.38 -6.53 -14.37
C GLU A 26 -13.48 -6.90 -13.37
N ALA A 27 -14.52 -6.05 -13.31
CA ALA A 27 -15.83 -6.15 -12.64
C ALA A 27 -15.90 -6.49 -11.13
N ASN A 28 -14.96 -7.26 -10.59
CA ASN A 28 -15.00 -7.80 -9.23
C ASN A 28 -13.98 -7.15 -8.29
N TYR A 29 -13.21 -6.16 -8.76
CA TYR A 29 -12.23 -5.50 -7.92
C TYR A 29 -12.89 -4.36 -7.13
N GLN A 30 -13.20 -4.64 -5.87
CA GLN A 30 -13.55 -3.60 -4.91
C GLN A 30 -12.29 -2.81 -4.56
N GLN A 31 -12.45 -1.50 -4.39
CA GLN A 31 -11.34 -0.64 -3.99
C GLN A 31 -10.85 -1.05 -2.60
N VAL A 32 -9.60 -1.50 -2.52
CA VAL A 32 -8.94 -1.84 -1.25
C VAL A 32 -8.04 -0.68 -0.83
N GLU A 33 -8.17 -0.24 0.41
CA GLU A 33 -7.35 0.84 0.98
C GLU A 33 -5.86 0.50 0.87
N GLY A 34 -5.06 1.40 0.27
CA GLY A 34 -3.61 1.21 0.07
C GLY A 34 -3.21 0.39 -1.15
N VAL A 35 -4.15 -0.06 -1.98
CA VAL A 35 -3.88 -0.81 -3.22
C VAL A 35 -4.29 0.02 -4.44
N ALA A 36 -3.33 0.29 -5.33
CA ALA A 36 -3.56 1.02 -6.57
C ALA A 36 -4.11 0.12 -7.69
N ALA A 37 -3.61 -1.11 -7.77
CA ALA A 37 -3.96 -2.06 -8.83
C ALA A 37 -3.50 -3.48 -8.47
N ALA A 38 -3.68 -4.41 -9.40
CA ALA A 38 -3.11 -5.74 -9.33
C ALA A 38 -2.72 -6.22 -10.73
N THR A 39 -1.87 -7.25 -10.78
CA THR A 39 -1.40 -7.91 -12.00
C THR A 39 -1.33 -9.41 -11.78
N ILE A 40 -1.32 -10.17 -12.88
CA ILE A 40 -1.10 -11.62 -12.88
C ILE A 40 0.33 -11.88 -13.36
N LEU A 41 1.11 -12.56 -12.53
CA LEU A 41 2.48 -12.97 -12.80
C LEU A 41 2.52 -14.13 -13.81
N GLY A 42 3.69 -14.38 -14.41
CA GLY A 42 3.86 -15.46 -15.40
C GLY A 42 3.64 -16.88 -14.85
N ASP A 43 3.67 -17.04 -13.52
CA ASP A 43 3.37 -18.29 -12.82
C ASP A 43 1.88 -18.40 -12.39
N GLY A 44 1.05 -17.44 -12.81
CA GLY A 44 -0.38 -17.41 -12.51
C GLY A 44 -0.76 -16.80 -11.16
N ARG A 45 0.21 -16.41 -10.32
CA ARG A 45 -0.09 -15.72 -9.05
C ARG A 45 -0.53 -14.29 -9.29
N VAL A 46 -1.36 -13.77 -8.39
CA VAL A 46 -1.74 -12.36 -8.37
C VAL A 46 -0.73 -11.56 -7.53
N ALA A 47 -0.29 -10.42 -8.06
CA ALA A 47 0.52 -9.44 -7.33
C ALA A 47 -0.25 -8.13 -7.22
N LEU A 48 -0.17 -7.48 -6.06
CA LEU A 48 -0.79 -6.19 -5.80
C LEU A 48 0.21 -5.06 -6.04
N ILE A 49 -0.27 -3.96 -6.61
CA ILE A 49 0.47 -2.70 -6.73
C ILE A 49 0.00 -1.80 -5.59
N LEU A 50 0.92 -1.45 -4.69
CA LEU A 50 0.63 -0.65 -3.50
C LEU A 50 0.66 0.86 -3.81
N ASP A 51 -0.29 1.59 -3.24
CA ASP A 51 -0.26 3.05 -3.15
C ASP A 51 0.47 3.45 -1.87
N VAL A 52 1.79 3.69 -1.98
CA VAL A 52 2.64 3.99 -0.83
C VAL A 52 2.26 5.31 -0.16
N ASP A 53 1.87 6.32 -0.95
CA ASP A 53 1.49 7.63 -0.41
C ASP A 53 0.21 7.53 0.43
N ALA A 54 -0.79 6.79 -0.06
CA ALA A 54 -2.01 6.52 0.69
C ALA A 54 -1.72 5.75 2.00
N ILE A 55 -0.85 4.73 1.95
CA ILE A 55 -0.45 3.94 3.13
C ILE A 55 0.24 4.82 4.17
N VAL A 56 1.18 5.67 3.76
CA VAL A 56 1.93 6.55 4.67
C VAL A 56 1.02 7.62 5.27
N ALA A 57 0.13 8.22 4.48
CA ALA A 57 -0.83 9.21 4.94
C ALA A 57 -1.82 8.62 5.96
N ASN A 58 -2.32 7.40 5.72
CA ASN A 58 -3.21 6.69 6.64
C ASN A 58 -2.55 6.34 7.97
N THR A 59 -1.30 5.88 7.93
CA THR A 59 -0.54 5.53 9.14
C THR A 59 -0.38 6.75 10.05
N ARG A 60 -0.11 7.92 9.46
CA ARG A 60 -0.02 9.19 10.19
C ARG A 60 -1.35 9.65 10.77
N ARG A 61 -2.45 9.48 10.04
CA ARG A 61 -3.80 9.79 10.57
C ARG A 61 -4.14 8.92 11.79
N ARG A 62 -3.70 7.66 11.83
CA ARG A 62 -3.91 6.79 13.00
C ARG A 62 -3.03 7.16 14.19
N SER A 63 -1.76 7.50 13.97
CA SER A 63 -0.86 7.90 15.07
C SER A 63 -1.16 9.29 15.65
N ALA A 64 -1.78 10.17 14.86
CA ALA A 64 -2.21 11.50 15.31
C ALA A 64 -3.53 11.51 16.08
N ARG A 65 -4.17 10.35 16.33
CA ARG A 65 -5.38 10.27 17.15
C ARG A 65 -4.96 10.41 18.62
N PRO A 66 -5.23 11.54 19.30
CA PRO A 66 -4.87 11.68 20.69
C PRO A 66 -5.72 10.68 21.50
N GLU A 67 -5.07 9.82 22.29
CA GLU A 67 -5.73 9.12 23.37
C GLU A 67 -6.18 10.16 24.40
N PHE A 68 -7.40 10.68 24.24
CA PHE A 68 -8.05 11.41 25.31
C PHE A 68 -9.34 10.71 25.65
N LYS A 69 -9.27 9.83 26.66
CA LYS A 69 -10.10 9.87 27.87
C LYS A 69 -9.96 8.54 28.63
N LEU A 70 -9.24 8.58 29.76
CA LEU A 70 -9.47 7.76 30.95
C LEU A 70 -8.74 8.45 32.13
N ALA A 71 -9.34 9.55 32.59
CA ALA A 71 -9.14 10.04 33.94
C ALA A 71 -10.42 10.76 34.37
N SER A 72 -10.88 10.39 35.57
CA SER A 72 -12.15 10.67 36.25
C SER A 72 -13.39 9.96 35.72
#